data_AF-A0A0R3MV33-F1
#
_entry.id   AF-A0A0R3MV33-F1
#
_cell.length_a   1.000
_cell.length_b   1.000
_cell.length_c   1.000
_cell.angle_alpha   90.00
_cell.angle_beta   90.00
_cell.angle_gamma   90.00
#
_symmetry.space_group_name_H-M   'P 1'
#
loop_
_entity.id
_entity.type
_entity.pdbx_description
1 polymer ?
#
loop_
_entity_poly.entity_id
_entity_poly.type
_entity_poly.pdbx_seq_one_letter_code
_entity_poly.pdbx_strand_id
1 'polypeptide(L)'
;MTSATNKTSTRRRLLLASDRSDQSSELASILRSVGQVDTIATSDIPDLPERDLAGIVVDINLRSAESVQLVRNKLRAEAYREMPRLFVLADALHHGSMQAWALGATDTIARPFDAQGILQRIRAAFPDSDGYDETDRGKALNRGVEAAHAVMVKVFEKLPAGIPLKFSDIIEAESKILKAIKHSSLREWLTTVGCHHTGSYRHCLFVTGFAVAYAQHLGMRDDDQRRLARAALLHDVGKAFIPVAILDKPGPLTLEEMEEMRQHPRRGYDALSAQGGFPPEMLDVVLHHHEFLDGTGYPNGLSGKEISDIVRLITIVDIYAALVEKRAYRLQFTHARAFGMMEEMSEKLDQHLLHAFRPVAFGYY
;
A
#
# COMPACT_ATOMS: atom_id res chain seq x y z
N MET A 1 -38.16 31.72 5.11
CA MET A 1 -36.84 32.36 4.87
C MET A 1 -35.90 31.90 5.97
N THR A 2 -35.25 30.77 5.77
CA THR A 2 -34.32 30.15 6.72
C THR A 2 -32.89 30.59 6.37
N SER A 3 -32.26 31.30 7.31
CA SER A 3 -30.88 31.79 7.19
C SER A 3 -29.90 30.61 7.10
N ALA A 4 -29.17 30.53 6.00
CA ALA A 4 -28.00 29.67 5.88
C ALA A 4 -26.90 30.22 6.80
N THR A 5 -26.62 29.52 7.90
CA THR A 5 -25.44 29.74 8.73
C THR A 5 -24.21 29.27 7.97
N ASN A 6 -23.41 30.21 7.49
CA ASN A 6 -22.13 30.01 6.84
C ASN A 6 -21.12 29.51 7.89
N LYS A 7 -20.87 28.20 7.96
CA LYS A 7 -19.79 27.64 8.81
C LYS A 7 -18.44 27.93 8.15
N THR A 8 -17.69 28.86 8.71
CA THR A 8 -16.28 29.11 8.38
C THR A 8 -15.44 27.88 8.76
N SER A 9 -14.86 27.22 7.76
CA SER A 9 -13.88 26.13 7.92
C SER A 9 -12.57 26.66 8.51
N THR A 10 -12.17 26.11 9.66
CA THR A 10 -10.87 26.29 10.32
C THR A 10 -9.78 25.64 9.45
N ARG A 11 -8.83 26.44 8.93
CA ARG A 11 -7.68 25.94 8.16
C ARG A 11 -6.68 25.26 9.10
N ARG A 12 -6.20 24.05 8.74
CA ARG A 12 -5.16 23.29 9.46
C ARG A 12 -3.91 24.13 9.74
N ARG A 13 -3.32 24.07 10.94
CA ARG A 13 -2.00 24.67 11.22
C ARG A 13 -0.90 23.61 11.17
N LEU A 14 0.08 23.80 10.28
CA LEU A 14 1.26 22.94 10.11
C LEU A 14 2.53 23.75 10.41
N LEU A 15 3.53 23.09 10.99
CA LEU A 15 4.85 23.67 11.18
C LEU A 15 5.82 23.08 10.16
N LEU A 16 6.42 23.92 9.32
CA LEU A 16 7.51 23.52 8.42
C LEU A 16 8.84 23.94 9.05
N ALA A 17 9.59 22.98 9.59
CA ALA A 17 10.94 23.21 10.09
C ALA A 17 11.94 22.87 8.99
N SER A 18 12.74 23.86 8.54
CA SER A 18 13.73 23.65 7.50
C SER A 18 15.08 24.30 7.80
N ASP A 19 16.17 23.60 7.52
CA ASP A 19 17.52 24.16 7.46
C ASP A 19 17.96 24.53 6.03
N ARG A 20 17.04 24.43 5.06
CA ARG A 20 17.26 24.68 3.62
C ARG A 20 16.33 25.78 3.12
N SER A 21 16.60 27.02 3.51
CA SER A 21 15.77 28.18 3.16
C SER A 21 15.62 28.43 1.65
N ASP A 22 16.54 27.91 0.84
CA ASP A 22 16.55 28.00 -0.62
C ASP A 22 15.62 26.98 -1.32
N GLN A 23 15.34 25.83 -0.69
CA GLN A 23 14.58 24.72 -1.31
C GLN A 23 13.20 24.45 -0.68
N SER A 24 12.94 25.05 0.47
CA SER A 24 11.69 24.89 1.23
C SER A 24 10.55 25.79 0.74
N SER A 25 10.81 26.74 -0.17
CA SER A 25 9.82 27.66 -0.74
C SER A 25 8.75 26.95 -1.58
N GLU A 26 9.16 25.98 -2.41
CA GLU A 26 8.25 25.12 -3.18
C GLU A 26 7.37 24.27 -2.27
N LEU A 27 7.97 23.63 -1.25
CA LEU A 27 7.26 22.82 -0.27
C LEU A 27 6.28 23.66 0.56
N ALA A 28 6.70 24.84 1.01
CA ALA A 28 5.86 25.78 1.75
C ALA A 28 4.66 26.22 0.91
N SER A 29 4.86 26.47 -0.39
CA SER A 29 3.77 26.79 -1.32
C SER A 29 2.75 25.66 -1.44
N ILE A 30 3.22 24.42 -1.58
CA ILE A 30 2.36 23.23 -1.64
C ILE A 30 1.61 23.04 -0.32
N LEU A 31 2.29 23.14 0.83
CA LEU A 31 1.67 23.01 2.16
C LEU A 31 0.63 24.11 2.42
N ARG A 32 0.86 25.34 1.94
CA ARG A 32 -0.10 26.45 2.09
C ARG A 32 -1.40 26.23 1.33
N SER A 33 -1.41 25.36 0.32
CA SER A 33 -2.64 24.98 -0.38
C SER A 33 -3.55 24.04 0.43
N VAL A 34 -3.02 23.42 1.49
CA VAL A 34 -3.75 22.45 2.34
C VAL A 34 -3.96 22.92 3.77
N GLY A 35 -3.22 23.94 4.23
CA GLY A 35 -3.37 24.51 5.56
C GLY A 35 -2.67 25.87 5.72
N GLN A 36 -2.83 26.49 6.88
CA GLN A 36 -1.92 27.49 7.40
C GLN A 36 -0.58 26.83 7.75
N VAL A 37 0.52 27.43 7.29
CA VAL A 37 1.87 26.87 7.47
C VAL A 37 2.77 27.93 8.05
N ASP A 38 3.30 27.66 9.24
CA ASP A 38 4.33 28.46 9.88
C ASP A 38 5.69 27.85 9.53
N THR A 39 6.58 28.62 8.90
CA THR A 39 7.92 28.15 8.49
C THR A 39 8.97 28.67 9.46
N ILE A 40 9.77 27.76 10.02
CA ILE A 40 10.80 28.06 11.03
C ILE A 40 12.11 27.34 10.70
N ALA A 41 13.21 27.76 11.33
CA ALA A 41 14.44 26.99 11.29
C ALA A 41 14.33 25.73 12.15
N THR A 42 15.11 24.68 11.83
CA THR A 42 15.13 23.43 12.61
C THR A 42 15.65 23.61 14.03
N SER A 43 16.45 24.66 14.29
CA SER A 43 16.87 25.09 15.63
C SER A 43 15.72 25.63 16.48
N ASP A 44 14.71 26.19 15.82
CA ASP A 44 13.64 26.96 16.46
C ASP A 44 12.40 26.09 16.70
N ILE A 45 12.50 24.78 16.46
CA ILE A 45 11.45 23.83 16.84
C ILE A 45 11.20 24.00 18.35
N PRO A 46 9.96 24.32 18.76
CA PRO A 46 9.68 24.56 20.16
C PRO A 46 9.84 23.26 20.96
N ASP A 47 10.18 23.35 22.25
CA ASP A 47 10.30 22.15 23.08
C ASP A 47 8.94 21.52 23.40
N LEU A 48 7.87 22.32 23.30
CA LEU A 48 6.48 21.90 23.43
C LEU A 48 5.67 22.46 22.24
N PRO A 49 4.96 21.63 21.47
CA PRO A 49 4.13 22.08 20.37
C PRO A 49 2.88 22.83 20.87
N GLU A 50 2.39 23.79 20.08
CA GLU A 50 1.10 24.44 20.33
C GLU A 50 -0.05 23.42 20.22
N ARG A 51 -1.11 23.60 21.03
CA ARG A 51 -2.21 22.62 21.15
C ARG A 51 -3.04 22.44 19.88
N ASP A 52 -3.02 23.41 18.97
CA ASP A 52 -3.77 23.43 17.72
C ASP A 52 -2.91 23.05 16.50
N LEU A 53 -1.66 22.62 16.72
CA LEU A 53 -0.78 22.16 15.65
C LEU A 53 -1.19 20.75 15.19
N ALA A 54 -1.51 20.61 13.90
CA ALA A 54 -1.90 19.32 13.31
C ALA A 54 -0.69 18.41 13.02
N GLY A 55 0.50 18.98 12.92
CA GLY A 55 1.75 18.23 12.83
C GLY A 55 2.92 19.05 12.31
N ILE A 56 4.08 18.40 12.20
CA ILE A 56 5.33 19.02 11.77
C ILE A 56 5.89 18.35 10.51
N VAL A 57 6.25 19.17 9.53
CA VAL A 57 7.04 18.78 8.36
C VAL A 57 8.48 19.18 8.60
N VAL A 58 9.41 18.24 8.44
CA VAL A 58 10.82 18.42 8.73
C VAL A 58 11.61 18.27 7.43
N ASP A 59 12.08 19.39 6.89
CA ASP A 59 12.96 19.43 5.70
C ASP A 59 14.40 19.66 6.13
N ILE A 60 15.09 18.54 6.39
CA ILE A 60 16.44 18.53 6.96
C ILE A 60 17.45 17.84 6.06
N ASN A 61 18.68 18.32 6.11
CA ASN A 61 19.80 17.57 5.54
C ASN A 61 20.22 16.42 6.47
N LEU A 62 19.68 15.23 6.21
CA LEU A 62 20.01 14.00 6.95
C LEU A 62 21.48 13.57 6.86
N ARG A 63 22.26 14.12 5.93
CA ARG A 63 23.71 13.87 5.83
C ARG A 63 24.52 14.67 6.87
N SER A 64 23.93 15.68 7.49
CA SER A 64 24.57 16.48 8.55
C SER A 64 24.31 15.86 9.92
N ALA A 65 25.36 15.34 10.56
CA ALA A 65 25.25 14.76 11.91
C ALA A 65 24.78 15.79 12.96
N GLU A 66 25.19 17.06 12.80
CA GLU A 66 24.77 18.18 13.65
C GLU A 66 23.27 18.45 13.51
N SER A 67 22.76 18.60 12.29
CA SER A 67 21.34 18.83 12.02
C SER A 67 20.47 17.66 12.51
N VAL A 68 20.94 16.41 12.32
CA VAL A 68 20.27 15.20 12.81
C VAL A 68 20.18 15.21 14.34
N GLN A 69 21.27 15.55 15.04
CA GLN A 69 21.28 15.55 16.50
C GLN A 69 20.39 16.66 17.09
N LEU A 70 20.36 17.83 16.45
CA LEU A 70 19.51 18.95 16.83
C LEU A 70 18.02 18.56 16.78
N VAL A 71 17.57 18.01 15.64
CA VAL A 71 16.19 17.57 15.48
C VAL A 71 15.85 16.40 16.40
N ARG A 72 16.78 15.45 16.59
CA ARG A 72 16.61 14.36 17.56
C ARG A 72 16.32 14.88 18.96
N ASN A 73 17.06 15.89 19.41
CA ASN A 73 16.89 16.45 20.74
C ASN A 73 15.52 17.14 20.90
N LYS A 74 15.07 17.87 19.86
CA LYS A 74 13.78 18.57 19.85
C LYS A 74 12.58 17.64 19.79
N LEU A 75 12.61 16.64 18.91
CA LEU A 75 11.49 15.72 18.69
C LEU A 75 11.42 14.57 19.72
N ARG A 76 12.33 14.53 20.71
CA ARG A 76 12.35 13.51 21.76
C ARG A 76 11.25 13.71 22.81
N ALA A 77 10.73 14.93 22.95
CA ALA A 77 9.71 15.24 23.95
C ALA A 77 8.42 14.44 23.68
N GLU A 78 7.78 13.96 24.75
CA GLU A 78 6.59 13.10 24.69
C GLU A 78 5.44 13.75 23.90
N ALA A 79 5.35 15.07 23.93
CA ALA A 79 4.38 15.85 23.16
C ALA A 79 4.50 15.67 21.63
N TYR A 80 5.67 15.30 21.11
CA TYR A 80 5.88 15.04 19.67
C TYR A 80 5.66 13.57 19.30
N ARG A 81 5.55 12.65 20.27
CA ARG A 81 5.50 11.20 20.02
C ARG A 81 4.23 10.77 19.27
N GLU A 82 3.09 11.31 19.68
CA GLU A 82 1.77 11.03 19.09
C GLU A 82 1.45 11.96 17.91
N MET A 83 2.30 12.95 17.64
CA MET A 83 2.07 13.91 16.57
C MET A 83 2.64 13.39 15.24
N PRO A 84 1.91 13.58 14.12
CA PRO A 84 2.44 13.25 12.81
C PRO A 84 3.68 14.08 12.46
N ARG A 85 4.68 13.39 11.90
CA ARG A 85 6.01 13.91 11.59
C ARG A 85 6.42 13.45 10.20
N LEU A 86 6.27 14.33 9.22
CA LEU A 86 6.65 14.04 7.83
C LEU A 86 8.07 14.55 7.56
N PHE A 87 8.97 13.67 7.13
CA PHE A 87 10.34 14.06 6.78
C PHE A 87 10.54 14.21 5.28
N VAL A 88 11.24 15.27 4.87
CA VAL A 88 11.61 15.50 3.47
C VAL A 88 13.03 15.03 3.23
N LEU A 89 13.20 14.15 2.24
CA LEU A 89 14.45 13.54 1.85
C LEU A 89 14.97 14.20 0.57
N ALA A 90 16.28 14.47 0.52
CA ALA A 90 16.93 15.06 -0.64
C ALA A 90 17.04 14.08 -1.83
N ASP A 91 17.05 12.78 -1.57
CA ASP A 91 17.03 11.69 -2.55
C ASP A 91 16.22 10.50 -2.00
N ALA A 92 15.83 9.56 -2.87
CA ALA A 92 15.12 8.34 -2.49
C ALA A 92 16.07 7.20 -2.03
N LEU A 93 17.33 7.50 -1.69
CA LEU A 93 18.30 6.47 -1.29
C LEU A 93 18.00 5.96 0.13
N HIS A 94 18.28 4.67 0.36
CA HIS A 94 17.92 3.92 1.58
C HIS A 94 18.42 4.57 2.89
N HIS A 95 19.53 5.31 2.87
CA HIS A 95 20.14 5.89 4.06
C HIS A 95 19.31 7.01 4.69
N GLY A 96 18.67 7.87 3.86
CA GLY A 96 17.86 8.98 4.35
C GLY A 96 16.60 8.50 5.07
N SER A 97 15.90 7.52 4.50
CA SER A 97 14.70 6.96 5.11
C SER A 97 14.98 6.36 6.49
N MET A 98 16.03 5.55 6.63
CA MET A 98 16.38 4.93 7.92
C MET A 98 16.65 5.96 9.03
N GLN A 99 17.34 7.05 8.69
CA GLN A 99 17.61 8.12 9.64
C GLN A 99 16.35 8.90 10.01
N ALA A 100 15.46 9.17 9.04
CA ALA A 100 14.17 9.81 9.31
C ALA A 100 13.32 8.97 10.29
N TRP A 101 13.21 7.65 10.08
CA TRP A 101 12.50 6.76 11.00
C TRP A 101 13.14 6.72 12.39
N ALA A 102 14.47 6.70 12.48
CA ALA A 102 15.17 6.77 13.77
C ALA A 102 14.95 8.11 14.52
N LEU A 103 14.56 9.17 13.81
CA LEU A 103 14.16 10.46 14.38
C LEU A 103 12.66 10.53 14.72
N GLY A 104 11.92 9.46 14.47
CA GLY A 104 10.49 9.37 14.74
C GLY A 104 9.62 9.91 13.59
N ALA A 105 10.08 9.87 12.35
CA ALA A 105 9.20 10.07 11.21
C ALA A 105 7.99 9.13 11.29
N THR A 106 6.82 9.65 10.96
CA THR A 106 5.61 8.84 10.74
C THR A 106 5.40 8.58 9.25
N ASP A 107 5.98 9.42 8.39
CA ASP A 107 6.05 9.23 6.94
C ASP A 107 7.25 10.01 6.34
N THR A 108 7.62 9.73 5.10
CA THR A 108 8.70 10.43 4.37
C THR A 108 8.30 10.81 2.94
N ILE A 109 8.73 11.98 2.46
CA ILE A 109 8.63 12.41 1.04
C ILE A 109 10.02 12.66 0.47
N ALA A 110 10.28 12.30 -0.79
CA ALA A 110 11.56 12.54 -1.44
C ALA A 110 11.45 13.57 -2.56
N ARG A 111 12.52 14.34 -2.79
CA ARG A 111 12.67 15.22 -3.95
C ARG A 111 13.15 14.42 -5.19
N PRO A 112 12.79 14.83 -6.43
CA PRO A 112 11.94 15.97 -6.80
C PRO A 112 10.47 15.73 -6.49
N PHE A 113 9.76 16.83 -6.26
CA PHE A 113 8.39 16.81 -5.77
C PHE A 113 7.36 16.58 -6.88
N ASP A 114 6.48 15.60 -6.70
CA ASP A 114 5.22 15.52 -7.43
C ASP A 114 4.13 16.23 -6.61
N ALA A 115 3.68 17.40 -7.08
CA ALA A 115 2.72 18.22 -6.35
C ALA A 115 1.43 17.46 -6.01
N GLN A 116 0.93 16.59 -6.88
CA GLN A 116 -0.26 15.79 -6.56
C GLN A 116 0.04 14.69 -5.53
N GLY A 117 1.17 13.98 -5.68
CA GLY A 117 1.59 12.95 -4.73
C GLY A 117 1.89 13.49 -3.33
N ILE A 118 2.47 14.69 -3.24
CA ILE A 118 2.76 15.36 -1.96
C ILE A 118 1.48 15.86 -1.32
N LEU A 119 0.53 16.42 -2.07
CA LEU A 119 -0.75 16.82 -1.52
C LEU A 119 -1.51 15.62 -0.93
N GLN A 120 -1.45 14.46 -1.59
CA GLN A 120 -2.02 13.23 -1.05
C GLN A 120 -1.29 12.76 0.22
N ARG A 121 0.04 12.75 0.22
CA ARG A 121 0.84 12.37 1.39
C ARG A 121 0.68 13.33 2.56
N ILE A 122 0.63 14.63 2.33
CA ILE A 122 0.37 15.62 3.38
C ILE A 122 -1.04 15.43 3.94
N ARG A 123 -2.05 15.13 3.11
CA ARG A 123 -3.40 14.84 3.61
C ARG A 123 -3.46 13.55 4.43
N ALA A 124 -2.68 12.54 4.06
CA ALA A 124 -2.59 11.28 4.79
C ALA A 124 -1.79 11.42 6.10
N ALA A 125 -0.66 12.12 6.06
CA ALA A 125 0.21 12.35 7.20
C ALA A 125 -0.38 13.38 8.18
N PHE A 126 -1.06 14.42 7.69
CA PHE A 126 -1.65 15.50 8.50
C PHE A 126 -3.16 15.61 8.24
N PRO A 127 -3.94 14.66 8.77
CA PRO A 127 -5.39 14.72 8.69
C PRO A 127 -5.91 15.94 9.46
N ASP A 128 -6.92 16.65 8.94
CA ASP A 128 -7.40 17.89 9.56
C ASP A 128 -7.85 17.65 11.00
N SER A 129 -7.60 18.58 11.93
CA SER A 129 -8.23 18.55 13.25
C SER A 129 -9.76 18.74 13.19
N ASP A 130 -10.30 19.14 12.03
CA ASP A 130 -11.73 19.16 11.71
C ASP A 130 -12.08 18.38 10.42
N GLY A 131 -11.36 17.28 10.15
CA GLY A 131 -11.47 16.53 8.88
C GLY A 131 -10.46 15.38 8.70
N TYR A 132 -9.88 14.86 9.78
CA TYR A 132 -9.82 13.42 10.00
C TYR A 132 -11.27 12.98 9.78
N ASP A 133 -11.54 12.28 8.69
CA ASP A 133 -12.90 11.99 8.26
C ASP A 133 -13.62 11.21 9.38
N GLU A 134 -14.34 11.96 10.23
CA GLU A 134 -15.14 11.46 11.34
C GLU A 134 -16.39 10.76 10.84
N THR A 135 -16.62 10.75 9.52
CA THR A 135 -17.60 9.83 8.95
C THR A 135 -17.10 8.39 9.17
N ASP A 136 -18.05 7.49 9.35
CA ASP A 136 -17.79 6.05 9.52
C ASP A 136 -16.88 5.49 8.39
N ARG A 137 -16.88 6.15 7.22
CA ARG A 137 -16.08 5.82 6.03
C ARG A 137 -14.57 5.97 6.22
N GLY A 138 -14.07 7.11 6.67
CA GLY A 138 -12.63 7.32 6.85
C GLY A 138 -12.04 6.44 7.94
N LYS A 139 -12.77 6.29 9.06
CA LYS A 139 -12.43 5.36 10.15
C LYS A 139 -12.42 3.91 9.67
N ALA A 140 -13.37 3.50 8.83
CA ALA A 140 -13.38 2.15 8.24
C ALA A 140 -12.17 1.93 7.32
N LEU A 141 -11.84 2.90 6.45
CA LEU A 141 -10.70 2.81 5.54
C LEU A 141 -9.38 2.60 6.30
N ASN A 142 -9.10 3.45 7.29
CA ASN A 142 -7.85 3.35 8.06
C ASN A 142 -7.74 2.01 8.80
N ARG A 143 -8.81 1.57 9.47
CA ARG A 143 -8.83 0.26 10.15
C ARG A 143 -8.61 -0.90 9.19
N GLY A 144 -9.14 -0.81 7.96
CA GLY A 144 -8.92 -1.82 6.93
C GLY A 144 -7.47 -1.87 6.48
N VAL A 145 -6.87 -0.72 6.20
CA VAL A 145 -5.46 -0.61 5.79
C VAL A 145 -4.52 -1.07 6.91
N GLU A 146 -4.75 -0.65 8.15
CA GLU A 146 -3.97 -1.08 9.32
C GLU A 146 -4.02 -2.60 9.50
N ALA A 147 -5.21 -3.20 9.38
CA ALA A 147 -5.36 -4.63 9.51
C ALA A 147 -4.67 -5.40 8.38
N ALA A 148 -4.75 -4.89 7.15
CA ALA A 148 -4.07 -5.48 6.02
C ALA A 148 -2.54 -5.37 6.17
N HIS A 149 -2.04 -4.22 6.61
CA HIS A 149 -0.62 -4.01 6.92
C HIS A 149 -0.13 -4.95 8.02
N ALA A 150 -0.92 -5.15 9.09
CA ALA A 150 -0.58 -6.10 10.14
C ALA A 150 -0.43 -7.54 9.64
N VAL A 151 -1.24 -7.95 8.65
CA VAL A 151 -1.07 -9.24 7.97
C VAL A 151 0.20 -9.25 7.13
N MET A 152 0.47 -8.20 6.35
CA MET A 152 1.69 -8.14 5.53
C MET A 152 2.96 -8.22 6.39
N VAL A 153 3.02 -7.52 7.52
CA VAL A 153 4.12 -7.64 8.50
C VAL A 153 4.25 -9.08 9.00
N LYS A 154 3.13 -9.74 9.32
CA LYS A 154 3.17 -11.15 9.73
C LYS A 154 3.71 -12.05 8.63
N VAL A 155 3.28 -11.83 7.38
CA VAL A 155 3.68 -12.62 6.21
C VAL A 155 5.15 -12.45 5.88
N PHE A 156 5.64 -11.21 5.75
CA PHE A 156 6.95 -10.95 5.18
C PHE A 156 8.08 -10.81 6.21
N GLU A 157 7.77 -10.46 7.46
CA GLU A 157 8.79 -10.32 8.50
C GLU A 157 8.72 -11.46 9.52
N LYS A 158 7.52 -11.80 10.00
CA LYS A 158 7.37 -12.72 11.14
C LYS A 158 7.39 -14.18 10.72
N LEU A 159 6.75 -14.52 9.60
CA LEU A 159 6.68 -15.91 9.11
C LEU A 159 8.07 -16.46 8.74
N PRO A 160 8.96 -15.74 8.03
CA PRO A 160 10.34 -16.20 7.81
C PRO A 160 11.16 -16.32 9.10
N ALA A 161 10.82 -15.53 10.13
CA ALA A 161 11.43 -15.62 11.45
C ALA A 161 10.86 -16.77 12.32
N GLY A 162 10.00 -17.62 11.77
CA GLY A 162 9.41 -18.77 12.46
C GLY A 162 8.22 -18.45 13.35
N ILE A 163 7.71 -17.21 13.32
CA ILE A 163 6.48 -16.85 14.04
C ILE A 163 5.28 -17.26 13.16
N PRO A 164 4.34 -18.07 13.68
CA PRO A 164 3.26 -18.63 12.88
C PRO A 164 2.25 -17.56 12.42
N LEU A 165 1.84 -17.64 11.16
CA LEU A 165 0.67 -16.95 10.63
C LEU A 165 -0.55 -17.84 10.81
N LYS A 166 -1.57 -17.38 11.55
CA LYS A 166 -2.79 -18.16 11.78
C LYS A 166 -3.89 -17.73 10.83
N PHE A 167 -4.76 -18.67 10.42
CA PHE A 167 -5.91 -18.33 9.58
C PHE A 167 -6.87 -17.32 10.24
N SER A 168 -6.96 -17.30 11.58
CA SER A 168 -7.71 -16.27 12.32
C SER A 168 -7.21 -14.85 12.09
N ASP A 169 -5.90 -14.68 11.85
CA ASP A 169 -5.31 -13.37 11.54
C ASP A 169 -5.84 -12.84 10.20
N ILE A 170 -6.02 -13.75 9.24
CA ILE A 170 -6.55 -13.44 7.92
C ILE A 170 -8.03 -13.09 8.01
N ILE A 171 -8.83 -13.87 8.76
CA ILE A 171 -10.26 -13.60 8.97
C ILE A 171 -10.48 -12.22 9.61
N GLU A 172 -9.67 -11.86 10.62
CA GLU A 172 -9.80 -10.57 11.29
C GLU A 172 -9.51 -9.40 10.34
N ALA A 173 -8.45 -9.53 9.52
CA ALA A 173 -8.09 -8.51 8.55
C ALA A 173 -9.10 -8.40 7.41
N GLU A 174 -9.51 -9.52 6.84
CA GLU A 174 -10.49 -9.60 5.75
C GLU A 174 -11.79 -8.88 6.10
N SER A 175 -12.33 -9.10 7.31
CA SER A 175 -13.56 -8.42 7.76
C SER A 175 -13.41 -6.89 7.77
N LYS A 176 -12.25 -6.37 8.18
CA LYS A 176 -11.97 -4.92 8.22
C LYS A 176 -11.74 -4.37 6.81
N ILE A 177 -11.06 -5.12 5.93
CA ILE A 177 -10.78 -4.73 4.54
C ILE A 177 -12.07 -4.66 3.72
N LEU A 178 -12.94 -5.67 3.84
CA LEU A 178 -14.23 -5.66 3.15
C LEU A 178 -15.08 -4.46 3.58
N LYS A 179 -15.13 -4.16 4.88
CA LYS A 179 -15.81 -2.97 5.39
C LYS A 179 -15.18 -1.70 4.85
N ALA A 180 -13.85 -1.60 4.87
CA ALA A 180 -13.14 -0.45 4.31
C ALA A 180 -13.55 -0.21 2.87
N ILE A 181 -13.40 -1.20 1.97
CA ILE A 181 -13.68 -1.05 0.55
C ILE A 181 -15.17 -0.82 0.27
N LYS A 182 -16.07 -1.44 1.05
CA LYS A 182 -17.51 -1.24 0.93
C LYS A 182 -17.96 0.17 1.32
N HIS A 183 -17.33 0.77 2.32
CA HIS A 183 -17.69 2.09 2.83
C HIS A 183 -16.85 3.21 2.19
N SER A 184 -15.69 2.88 1.63
CA SER A 184 -14.84 3.76 0.82
C SER A 184 -14.99 3.47 -0.67
N SER A 185 -14.07 3.98 -1.50
CA SER A 185 -13.89 3.55 -2.88
C SER A 185 -12.60 2.74 -3.04
N LEU A 186 -12.52 1.88 -4.07
CA LEU A 186 -11.26 1.24 -4.45
C LEU A 186 -10.17 2.26 -4.77
N ARG A 187 -10.53 3.39 -5.39
CA ARG A 187 -9.55 4.44 -5.69
C ARG A 187 -8.87 4.96 -4.43
N GLU A 188 -9.65 5.19 -3.36
CA GLU A 188 -9.10 5.60 -2.06
C GLU A 188 -8.24 4.50 -1.46
N TRP A 189 -8.72 3.24 -1.48
CA TRP A 189 -7.93 2.09 -1.02
C TRP A 189 -6.56 2.01 -1.72
N LEU A 190 -6.55 2.01 -3.06
CA LEU A 190 -5.33 1.92 -3.87
C LEU A 190 -4.40 3.11 -3.65
N THR A 191 -4.95 4.30 -3.46
CA THR A 191 -4.15 5.51 -3.16
C THR A 191 -3.45 5.37 -1.81
N THR A 192 -4.18 4.93 -0.77
CA THR A 192 -3.64 4.79 0.58
C THR A 192 -2.57 3.69 0.65
N VAL A 193 -2.87 2.48 0.14
CA VAL A 193 -1.90 1.38 0.18
C VAL A 193 -0.75 1.59 -0.82
N GLY A 194 -0.98 2.39 -1.87
CA GLY A 194 0.00 2.75 -2.90
C GLY A 194 1.21 3.52 -2.39
N CYS A 195 1.07 4.15 -1.23
CA CYS A 195 2.12 4.94 -0.59
C CYS A 195 3.14 4.09 0.19
N HIS A 196 2.90 2.79 0.34
CA HIS A 196 3.80 1.89 1.05
C HIS A 196 5.13 1.71 0.30
N HIS A 197 6.24 1.63 1.05
CA HIS A 197 7.59 1.56 0.49
C HIS A 197 7.97 0.16 -0.02
N THR A 198 7.48 -0.90 0.64
CA THR A 198 7.71 -2.29 0.21
C THR A 198 6.82 -2.66 -0.98
N GLY A 199 7.44 -3.03 -2.10
CA GLY A 199 6.74 -3.38 -3.34
C GLY A 199 5.78 -4.56 -3.19
N SER A 200 6.23 -5.67 -2.58
CA SER A 200 5.40 -6.85 -2.38
C SER A 200 4.16 -6.58 -1.51
N TYR A 201 4.27 -5.71 -0.50
CA TYR A 201 3.14 -5.35 0.37
C TYR A 201 2.10 -4.60 -0.45
N ARG A 202 2.55 -3.55 -1.14
CA ARG A 202 1.69 -2.71 -1.97
C ARG A 202 0.98 -3.56 -3.03
N HIS A 203 1.70 -4.46 -3.69
CA HIS A 203 1.15 -5.36 -4.68
C HIS A 203 0.06 -6.26 -4.11
N CYS A 204 0.32 -6.96 -2.99
CA CYS A 204 -0.68 -7.80 -2.33
C CYS A 204 -1.96 -7.01 -1.97
N LEU A 205 -1.80 -5.77 -1.50
CA LEU A 205 -2.92 -4.92 -1.15
C LEU A 205 -3.64 -4.34 -2.37
N PHE A 206 -2.95 -4.12 -3.48
CA PHE A 206 -3.57 -3.78 -4.77
C PHE A 206 -4.43 -4.92 -5.26
N VAL A 207 -3.89 -6.14 -5.31
CA VAL A 207 -4.60 -7.36 -5.70
C VAL A 207 -5.82 -7.56 -4.79
N THR A 208 -5.67 -7.39 -3.49
CA THR A 208 -6.79 -7.49 -2.53
C THR A 208 -7.88 -6.46 -2.81
N GLY A 209 -7.51 -5.21 -3.09
CA GLY A 209 -8.45 -4.15 -3.43
C GLY A 209 -9.27 -4.49 -4.69
N PHE A 210 -8.57 -4.81 -5.78
CA PHE A 210 -9.21 -5.17 -7.05
C PHE A 210 -10.06 -6.45 -6.93
N ALA A 211 -9.61 -7.45 -6.18
CA ALA A 211 -10.34 -8.69 -5.99
C ALA A 211 -11.67 -8.46 -5.25
N VAL A 212 -11.64 -7.69 -4.16
CA VAL A 212 -12.86 -7.33 -3.42
C VAL A 212 -13.82 -6.54 -4.29
N ALA A 213 -13.32 -5.53 -5.00
CA ALA A 213 -14.09 -4.75 -5.95
C ALA A 213 -14.72 -5.62 -7.05
N TYR A 214 -13.97 -6.60 -7.54
CA TYR A 214 -14.45 -7.54 -8.54
C TYR A 214 -15.55 -8.43 -8.01
N ALA A 215 -15.40 -9.01 -6.82
CA ALA A 215 -16.43 -9.82 -6.20
C ALA A 215 -17.73 -9.02 -5.95
N GLN A 216 -17.61 -7.75 -5.54
CA GLN A 216 -18.75 -6.84 -5.38
C GLN A 216 -19.44 -6.55 -6.71
N HIS A 217 -18.67 -6.26 -7.76
CA HIS A 217 -19.21 -5.99 -9.10
C HIS A 217 -19.96 -7.20 -9.69
N LEU A 218 -19.44 -8.42 -9.46
CA LEU A 218 -20.11 -9.66 -9.84
C LEU A 218 -21.39 -9.96 -9.03
N GLY A 219 -21.69 -9.17 -7.98
CA GLY A 219 -22.80 -9.44 -7.08
C GLY A 219 -22.63 -10.71 -6.26
N MET A 220 -21.37 -11.12 -6.00
CA MET A 220 -21.09 -12.31 -5.20
C MET A 220 -21.67 -12.17 -3.79
N ARG A 221 -22.07 -13.30 -3.20
CA ARG A 221 -22.52 -13.33 -1.81
C ARG A 221 -21.40 -12.91 -0.87
N ASP A 222 -21.76 -12.36 0.29
CA ASP A 222 -20.78 -11.89 1.27
C ASP A 222 -19.72 -12.95 1.60
N ASP A 223 -20.11 -14.22 1.80
CA ASP A 223 -19.15 -15.32 2.06
C ASP A 223 -18.14 -15.53 0.93
N ASP A 224 -18.55 -15.38 -0.32
CA ASP A 224 -17.65 -15.53 -1.47
C ASP A 224 -16.73 -14.31 -1.63
N GLN A 225 -17.21 -13.11 -1.30
CA GLN A 225 -16.35 -11.92 -1.20
C GLN A 225 -15.27 -12.11 -0.12
N ARG A 226 -15.63 -12.69 1.03
CA ARG A 226 -14.67 -13.04 2.09
C ARG A 226 -13.63 -14.04 1.60
N ARG A 227 -14.07 -15.09 0.89
CA ARG A 227 -13.17 -16.11 0.32
C ARG A 227 -12.17 -15.48 -0.65
N LEU A 228 -12.63 -14.64 -1.57
CA LEU A 228 -11.74 -14.00 -2.55
C LEU A 228 -10.78 -12.99 -1.90
N ALA A 229 -11.23 -12.24 -0.87
CA ALA A 229 -10.36 -11.34 -0.12
C ALA A 229 -9.23 -12.09 0.61
N ARG A 230 -9.54 -13.24 1.24
CA ARG A 230 -8.53 -14.11 1.89
C ARG A 230 -7.54 -14.67 0.89
N ALA A 231 -8.04 -15.14 -0.26
CA ALA A 231 -7.23 -15.65 -1.35
C ALA A 231 -6.24 -14.57 -1.86
N ALA A 232 -6.72 -13.35 -2.09
CA ALA A 232 -5.90 -12.23 -2.54
C ALA A 232 -4.86 -11.79 -1.48
N LEU A 233 -5.17 -11.84 -0.19
CA LEU A 233 -4.19 -11.53 0.87
C LEU A 233 -3.06 -12.56 0.95
N LEU A 234 -3.35 -13.82 0.58
CA LEU A 234 -2.44 -14.95 0.79
C LEU A 234 -1.65 -15.34 -0.44
N HIS A 235 -2.13 -15.05 -1.66
CA HIS A 235 -1.57 -15.60 -2.92
C HIS A 235 -0.04 -15.53 -2.99
N ASP A 236 0.52 -14.41 -2.54
CA ASP A 236 1.94 -14.06 -2.63
C ASP A 236 2.74 -14.29 -1.34
N VAL A 237 2.18 -15.00 -0.35
CA VAL A 237 2.83 -15.26 0.95
C VAL A 237 4.24 -15.83 0.79
N GLY A 238 4.45 -16.62 -0.27
CA GLY A 238 5.73 -17.25 -0.55
C GLY A 238 6.85 -16.29 -0.93
N LYS A 239 6.53 -15.06 -1.36
CA LYS A 239 7.53 -14.02 -1.62
C LYS A 239 8.32 -13.66 -0.37
N ALA A 240 7.79 -13.93 0.83
CA ALA A 240 8.50 -13.81 2.10
C ALA A 240 9.77 -14.67 2.18
N PHE A 241 9.88 -15.71 1.35
CA PHE A 241 11.02 -16.62 1.32
C PHE A 241 11.92 -16.41 0.10
N ILE A 242 11.67 -15.37 -0.71
CA ILE A 242 12.52 -15.02 -1.84
C ILE A 242 13.58 -14.02 -1.39
N PRO A 243 14.85 -14.14 -1.82
CA PRO A 243 15.88 -13.19 -1.47
C PRO A 243 15.49 -11.74 -1.81
N VAL A 244 15.68 -10.83 -0.86
CA VAL A 244 15.36 -9.39 -1.02
C VAL A 244 16.06 -8.78 -2.24
N ALA A 245 17.29 -9.20 -2.53
CA ALA A 245 18.04 -8.75 -3.71
C ALA A 245 17.35 -9.08 -5.04
N ILE A 246 16.53 -10.14 -5.09
CA ILE A 246 15.73 -10.52 -6.26
C ILE A 246 14.40 -9.75 -6.25
N LEU A 247 13.72 -9.67 -5.10
CA LEU A 247 12.44 -8.95 -4.97
C LEU A 247 12.56 -7.46 -5.34
N ASP A 248 13.62 -6.80 -4.87
CA ASP A 248 13.82 -5.36 -5.02
C ASP A 248 14.78 -5.00 -6.15
N LYS A 249 15.11 -5.94 -7.04
CA LYS A 249 16.05 -5.71 -8.13
C LYS A 249 15.58 -4.54 -9.04
N PRO A 250 16.40 -3.48 -9.22
CA PRO A 250 16.03 -2.34 -10.06
C PRO A 250 16.32 -2.65 -11.55
N GLY A 251 15.70 -3.70 -12.09
CA GLY A 251 15.91 -4.14 -13.47
C GLY A 251 15.29 -5.50 -13.76
N PRO A 252 15.44 -6.02 -14.99
CA PRO A 252 14.99 -7.37 -15.32
C PRO A 252 15.76 -8.43 -14.52
N LEU A 253 15.05 -9.50 -14.16
CA LEU A 253 15.64 -10.68 -13.54
C LEU A 253 16.44 -11.47 -14.58
N THR A 254 17.55 -12.10 -14.18
CA THR A 254 18.21 -13.14 -14.97
C THR A 254 17.35 -14.40 -15.01
N LEU A 255 17.73 -15.39 -15.82
CA LEU A 255 17.00 -16.66 -15.89
C LEU A 255 17.03 -17.40 -14.54
N GLU A 256 18.17 -17.38 -13.86
CA GLU A 256 18.36 -18.01 -12.54
C GLU A 256 17.54 -17.31 -11.46
N GLU A 257 17.55 -15.97 -11.46
CA GLU A 257 16.74 -15.17 -10.54
C GLU A 257 15.23 -15.34 -10.81
N MET A 258 14.85 -15.49 -12.08
CA MET A 258 13.47 -15.78 -12.46
C MET A 258 13.05 -17.17 -11.98
N GLU A 259 13.91 -18.17 -12.09
CA GLU A 259 13.63 -19.51 -11.57
C GLU A 259 13.47 -19.50 -10.05
N GLU A 260 14.33 -18.77 -9.34
CA GLU A 260 14.21 -18.56 -7.89
C GLU A 260 12.89 -17.85 -7.53
N MET A 261 12.52 -16.80 -8.27
CA MET A 261 11.24 -16.11 -8.08
C MET A 261 10.05 -17.06 -8.31
N ARG A 262 10.12 -17.95 -9.31
CA ARG A 262 9.05 -18.94 -9.62
C ARG A 262 8.85 -19.97 -8.50
N GLN A 263 9.74 -20.05 -7.52
CA GLN A 263 9.58 -20.92 -6.36
C GLN A 263 8.60 -20.37 -5.31
N HIS A 264 8.22 -19.09 -5.37
CA HIS A 264 7.39 -18.50 -4.33
C HIS A 264 6.03 -19.21 -4.14
N PRO A 265 5.28 -19.69 -5.16
CA PRO A 265 4.00 -20.35 -4.92
C PRO A 265 4.19 -21.63 -4.09
N ARG A 266 5.20 -22.43 -4.42
CA ARG A 266 5.55 -23.66 -3.67
C ARG A 266 5.99 -23.34 -2.25
N ARG A 267 6.91 -22.38 -2.07
CA ARG A 267 7.38 -21.99 -0.72
C ARG A 267 6.25 -21.47 0.16
N GLY A 268 5.33 -20.70 -0.42
CA GLY A 268 4.14 -20.22 0.28
C GLY A 268 3.22 -21.37 0.70
N TYR A 269 2.93 -22.28 -0.23
CA TYR A 269 2.13 -23.48 0.05
C TYR A 269 2.75 -24.33 1.17
N ASP A 270 4.04 -24.63 1.09
CA ASP A 270 4.75 -25.45 2.07
C ASP A 270 4.74 -24.79 3.45
N ALA A 271 5.00 -23.48 3.51
CA ALA A 271 4.99 -22.72 4.74
C ALA A 271 3.62 -22.72 5.41
N LEU A 272 2.54 -22.45 4.67
CA LEU A 272 1.18 -22.43 5.22
C LEU A 272 0.67 -23.84 5.58
N SER A 273 0.99 -24.84 4.74
CA SER A 273 0.64 -26.24 5.00
C SER A 273 1.28 -26.75 6.29
N ALA A 274 2.53 -26.39 6.55
CA ALA A 274 3.25 -26.76 7.77
C ALA A 274 2.64 -26.15 9.04
N GLN A 275 2.01 -24.98 8.96
CA GLN A 275 1.29 -24.37 10.11
C GLN A 275 -0.02 -25.09 10.43
N GLY A 276 -0.67 -25.67 9.41
CA GLY A 276 -2.01 -26.23 9.52
C GLY A 276 -3.11 -25.17 9.71
N GLY A 277 -4.37 -25.59 9.54
CA GLY A 277 -5.54 -24.72 9.79
C GLY A 277 -5.94 -23.78 8.66
N PHE A 278 -5.20 -23.74 7.55
CA PHE A 278 -5.62 -23.05 6.32
C PHE A 278 -6.53 -23.96 5.48
N PRO A 279 -7.65 -23.44 4.94
CA PRO A 279 -8.50 -24.23 4.04
C PRO A 279 -7.75 -24.69 2.79
N PRO A 280 -8.00 -25.91 2.27
CA PRO A 280 -7.35 -26.40 1.05
C PRO A 280 -7.46 -25.47 -0.15
N GLU A 281 -8.61 -24.79 -0.30
CA GLU A 281 -8.83 -23.79 -1.34
C GLU A 281 -7.86 -22.60 -1.26
N MET A 282 -7.50 -22.14 -0.06
CA MET A 282 -6.54 -21.03 0.09
C MET A 282 -5.13 -21.48 -0.26
N LEU A 283 -4.78 -22.74 0.08
CA LEU A 283 -3.51 -23.34 -0.30
C LEU A 283 -3.42 -23.54 -1.82
N ASP A 284 -4.53 -23.93 -2.46
CA ASP A 284 -4.65 -24.04 -3.92
C ASP A 284 -4.35 -22.70 -4.62
N VAL A 285 -4.93 -21.59 -4.14
CA VAL A 285 -4.63 -20.25 -4.66
C VAL A 285 -3.16 -19.89 -4.50
N VAL A 286 -2.60 -20.08 -3.31
CA VAL A 286 -1.18 -19.78 -3.05
C VAL A 286 -0.28 -20.54 -4.01
N LEU A 287 -0.58 -21.81 -4.26
CA LEU A 287 0.24 -22.66 -5.11
C LEU A 287 0.04 -22.39 -6.61
N HIS A 288 -1.17 -22.09 -7.06
CA HIS A 288 -1.53 -22.14 -8.48
C HIS A 288 -1.96 -20.81 -9.10
N HIS A 289 -1.87 -19.66 -8.40
CA HIS A 289 -2.25 -18.35 -8.98
C HIS A 289 -1.42 -17.93 -10.21
N HIS A 290 -0.33 -18.64 -10.54
CA HIS A 290 0.45 -18.47 -11.77
C HIS A 290 0.25 -19.60 -12.81
N GLU A 291 -0.74 -20.46 -12.63
CA GLU A 291 -1.17 -21.42 -13.64
C GLU A 291 -1.99 -20.73 -14.74
N PHE A 292 -1.90 -21.25 -15.97
CA PHE A 292 -2.61 -20.71 -17.14
C PHE A 292 -3.44 -21.79 -17.80
N LEU A 293 -4.57 -21.40 -18.41
CA LEU A 293 -5.50 -22.36 -19.02
C LEU A 293 -4.87 -23.21 -20.13
N ASP A 294 -3.83 -22.71 -20.79
CA ASP A 294 -3.06 -23.41 -21.83
C ASP A 294 -1.99 -24.37 -21.29
N GLY A 295 -1.82 -24.49 -19.97
CA GLY A 295 -0.81 -25.35 -19.34
C GLY A 295 0.61 -24.79 -19.32
N THR A 296 0.83 -23.55 -19.79
CA THR A 296 2.17 -22.93 -19.82
C THR A 296 2.54 -22.22 -18.51
N GLY A 297 1.63 -22.24 -17.53
CA GLY A 297 1.82 -21.68 -16.20
C GLY A 297 2.75 -22.53 -15.32
N TYR A 298 2.78 -22.21 -14.04
CA TYR A 298 3.64 -22.87 -13.05
C TYR A 298 3.01 -22.81 -11.65
N PRO A 299 3.42 -23.68 -10.70
CA PRO A 299 4.54 -24.63 -10.74
C PRO A 299 4.22 -26.02 -11.31
N ASN A 300 2.95 -26.36 -11.48
CA ASN A 300 2.47 -27.69 -11.83
C ASN A 300 2.06 -27.85 -13.30
N GLY A 301 1.89 -26.75 -14.05
CA GLY A 301 1.51 -26.79 -15.46
C GLY A 301 0.07 -27.26 -15.66
N LEU A 302 -0.82 -26.84 -14.75
CA LEU A 302 -2.24 -27.19 -14.80
C LEU A 302 -2.91 -26.52 -16.00
N SER A 303 -3.94 -27.16 -16.54
CA SER A 303 -4.63 -26.67 -17.73
C SER A 303 -6.15 -26.69 -17.58
N GLY A 304 -6.83 -25.79 -18.30
CA GLY A 304 -8.29 -25.76 -18.40
C GLY A 304 -9.01 -25.99 -17.06
N LYS A 305 -9.76 -27.09 -16.97
CA LYS A 305 -10.63 -27.43 -15.82
C LYS A 305 -9.87 -27.86 -14.55
N GLU A 306 -8.57 -28.08 -14.63
CA GLU A 306 -7.74 -28.39 -13.46
C GLU A 306 -7.54 -27.15 -12.58
N ILE A 307 -7.71 -25.96 -13.15
CA ILE A 307 -7.58 -24.68 -12.45
C ILE A 307 -8.94 -24.23 -11.93
N SER A 308 -9.06 -24.12 -10.61
CA SER A 308 -10.29 -23.70 -9.92
C SER A 308 -10.68 -22.25 -10.24
N ASP A 309 -11.98 -21.93 -10.17
CA ASP A 309 -12.47 -20.58 -10.52
C ASP A 309 -11.85 -19.48 -9.67
N ILE A 310 -11.62 -19.73 -8.38
CA ILE A 310 -10.96 -18.77 -7.48
C ILE A 310 -9.51 -18.52 -7.88
N VAL A 311 -8.78 -19.55 -8.31
CA VAL A 311 -7.43 -19.39 -8.87
C VAL A 311 -7.49 -18.51 -10.12
N ARG A 312 -8.39 -18.80 -11.07
CA ARG A 312 -8.56 -18.00 -12.30
C ARG A 312 -8.87 -16.53 -12.01
N LEU A 313 -9.77 -16.26 -11.06
CA LEU A 313 -10.10 -14.90 -10.64
C LEU A 313 -8.87 -14.18 -10.07
N ILE A 314 -8.11 -14.81 -9.19
CA ILE A 314 -6.90 -14.23 -8.60
C ILE A 314 -5.82 -14.01 -9.66
N THR A 315 -5.58 -14.97 -10.56
CA THR A 315 -4.61 -14.82 -11.67
C THR A 315 -4.92 -13.60 -12.53
N ILE A 316 -6.19 -13.38 -12.89
CA ILE A 316 -6.62 -12.20 -13.66
C ILE A 316 -6.31 -10.91 -12.89
N VAL A 317 -6.70 -10.86 -11.62
CA VAL A 317 -6.52 -9.65 -10.79
C VAL A 317 -5.05 -9.36 -10.52
N ASP A 318 -4.25 -10.40 -10.26
CA ASP A 318 -2.81 -10.33 -10.03
C ASP A 318 -2.06 -9.74 -11.23
N ILE A 319 -2.26 -10.33 -12.41
CA ILE A 319 -1.66 -9.84 -13.66
C ILE A 319 -2.06 -8.39 -13.91
N TYR A 320 -3.34 -8.08 -13.75
CA TYR A 320 -3.83 -6.72 -13.96
C TYR A 320 -3.15 -5.73 -13.01
N ALA A 321 -3.14 -6.02 -11.70
CA ALA A 321 -2.51 -5.19 -10.69
C ALA A 321 -1.02 -4.98 -11.00
N ALA A 322 -0.30 -6.05 -11.37
CA ALA A 322 1.09 -5.97 -11.78
C ALA A 322 1.32 -5.10 -13.03
N LEU A 323 0.34 -5.04 -13.94
CA LEU A 323 0.43 -4.21 -15.16
C LEU A 323 0.23 -2.71 -14.88
N VAL A 324 -0.67 -2.35 -13.97
CA VAL A 324 -1.07 -0.96 -13.68
C VAL A 324 -0.39 -0.36 -12.45
N GLU A 325 0.32 -1.15 -11.65
CA GLU A 325 1.10 -0.68 -10.52
C GLU A 325 2.42 -0.04 -10.98
N LYS A 326 2.83 1.06 -10.33
CA LYS A 326 4.13 1.69 -10.53
C LYS A 326 5.24 0.83 -9.91
N ARG A 327 6.14 0.28 -10.71
CA ARG A 327 7.31 -0.50 -10.24
C ARG A 327 8.61 0.28 -10.42
N ALA A 328 9.63 -0.03 -9.62
CA ALA A 328 10.91 0.69 -9.63
C ALA A 328 11.58 0.71 -11.01
N TYR A 329 11.38 -0.36 -11.80
CA TYR A 329 12.00 -0.57 -13.11
C TYR A 329 11.03 -0.35 -14.30
N ARG A 330 9.76 0.01 -14.06
CA ARG A 330 8.77 0.17 -15.15
C ARG A 330 7.71 1.23 -14.84
N LEU A 331 7.46 2.09 -15.81
CA LEU A 331 6.25 2.93 -15.83
C LEU A 331 5.00 2.04 -15.91
N GLN A 332 3.98 2.38 -15.13
CA GLN A 332 2.70 1.68 -15.17
C GLN A 332 2.05 1.78 -16.56
N PHE A 333 1.39 0.72 -16.99
CA PHE A 333 0.55 0.82 -18.18
C PHE A 333 -0.76 1.55 -17.86
N THR A 334 -1.33 2.20 -18.87
CA THR A 334 -2.71 2.71 -18.76
C THR A 334 -3.66 1.53 -18.62
N HIS A 335 -4.79 1.72 -17.93
CA HIS A 335 -5.82 0.68 -17.79
C HIS A 335 -6.23 0.07 -19.13
N ALA A 336 -6.39 0.90 -20.17
CA ALA A 336 -6.71 0.44 -21.53
C ALA A 336 -5.62 -0.45 -22.13
N ARG A 337 -4.34 -0.09 -21.97
CA ARG A 337 -3.22 -0.89 -22.50
C ARG A 337 -3.06 -2.19 -21.71
N ALA A 338 -3.14 -2.14 -20.39
CA ALA A 338 -3.07 -3.33 -19.55
C ALA A 338 -4.17 -4.33 -19.90
N PHE A 339 -5.41 -3.85 -20.07
CA PHE A 339 -6.54 -4.70 -20.43
C PHE A 339 -6.39 -5.30 -21.85
N GLY A 340 -5.97 -4.51 -22.84
CA GLY A 340 -5.71 -5.02 -24.19
C GLY A 340 -4.63 -6.11 -24.23
N MET A 341 -3.55 -5.95 -23.45
CA MET A 341 -2.52 -6.99 -23.31
C MET A 341 -3.07 -8.29 -22.71
N MET A 342 -4.03 -8.21 -21.79
CA MET A 342 -4.66 -9.39 -21.20
C MET A 342 -5.69 -10.04 -22.14
N GLU A 343 -6.35 -9.26 -23.02
CA GLU A 343 -7.21 -9.80 -24.09
C GLU A 343 -6.38 -10.60 -25.13
N GLU A 344 -5.13 -10.21 -25.36
CA GLU A 344 -4.18 -10.99 -26.19
C GLU A 344 -3.75 -12.32 -25.54
N MET A 345 -3.98 -12.50 -24.23
CA MET A 345 -3.69 -13.74 -23.50
C MET A 345 -4.87 -14.73 -23.57
N SER A 346 -5.56 -14.81 -24.72
CA SER A 346 -6.84 -15.54 -24.88
C SER A 346 -6.79 -17.02 -24.48
N GLU A 347 -5.68 -17.70 -24.78
CA GLU A 347 -5.48 -19.11 -24.44
C GLU A 347 -5.05 -19.33 -22.98
N LYS A 348 -4.52 -18.28 -22.33
CA LYS A 348 -3.97 -18.35 -20.96
C LYS A 348 -4.97 -17.98 -19.89
N LEU A 349 -5.83 -16.99 -20.17
CA LEU A 349 -6.77 -16.42 -19.20
C LEU A 349 -8.20 -16.71 -19.60
N ASP A 350 -9.06 -16.92 -18.60
CA ASP A 350 -10.49 -17.06 -18.82
C ASP A 350 -11.08 -15.73 -19.30
N GLN A 351 -11.38 -15.64 -20.61
CA GLN A 351 -11.81 -14.39 -21.23
C GLN A 351 -13.18 -13.93 -20.72
N HIS A 352 -14.06 -14.84 -20.30
CA HIS A 352 -15.35 -14.45 -19.72
C HIS A 352 -15.14 -13.75 -18.37
N LEU A 353 -14.27 -14.31 -17.52
CA LEU A 353 -13.89 -13.68 -16.26
C LEU A 353 -13.10 -12.39 -16.49
N LEU A 354 -12.22 -12.32 -17.50
CA LEU A 354 -11.51 -11.09 -17.81
C LEU A 354 -12.48 -9.97 -18.22
N HIS A 355 -13.42 -10.26 -19.12
CA HIS A 355 -14.40 -9.27 -19.57
C HIS A 355 -15.34 -8.82 -18.45
N ALA A 356 -15.71 -9.72 -17.54
CA ALA A 356 -16.49 -9.36 -16.35
C ALA A 356 -15.70 -8.47 -15.37
N PHE A 357 -14.37 -8.55 -15.36
CA PHE A 357 -13.52 -7.65 -14.58
C PHE A 357 -13.37 -6.24 -15.19
N ARG A 358 -13.72 -6.06 -16.48
CA ARG A 358 -13.53 -4.80 -17.21
C ARG A 358 -14.10 -3.56 -16.51
N PRO A 359 -15.33 -3.56 -15.97
CA PRO A 359 -15.86 -2.36 -15.30
C PRO A 359 -15.02 -1.99 -14.07
N VAL A 360 -14.48 -2.97 -13.35
CA VAL A 360 -13.58 -2.74 -12.20
C VAL A 360 -12.23 -2.18 -12.64
N ALA A 361 -11.63 -2.76 -13.66
CA ALA A 361 -10.38 -2.29 -14.25
C ALA A 361 -10.46 -0.82 -14.69
N PHE A 362 -11.59 -0.39 -15.25
CA PHE A 362 -11.75 0.98 -15.75
C PHE A 362 -12.42 1.94 -14.74
N GLY A 363 -12.83 1.46 -13.57
CA GLY A 363 -13.45 2.28 -12.52
C GLY A 363 -14.92 2.65 -12.74
N TYR A 364 -15.67 1.81 -13.46
CA TYR A 364 -17.08 2.00 -13.83
C TYR A 364 -18.07 1.13 -13.01
N TYR A 365 -17.76 0.76 -11.77
CA TYR A 365 -18.55 -0.23 -11.01
C TYR A 365 -19.10 0.28 -9.67
#